data_AF-A0A2S9G567-F1
#
_entry.id   AF-A0A2S9G567-F1
#
_cell.length_a   1.000
_cell.length_b   1.000
_cell.length_c   1.000
_cell.angle_alpha   90.00
_cell.angle_beta   90.00
_cell.angle_gamma   90.00
#
_symmetry.space_group_name_H-M   'P 1'
#
loop_
_entity.id
_entity.type
_entity.pdbx_description
1 polymer ?
#
loop_
_entity_poly.entity_id
_entity_poly.type
_entity_poly.pdbx_seq_one_letter_code
_entity_poly.pdbx_strand_id
1 'polypeptide(L)' 'MTRQKILITGASSGLGAGMARQFAAKGRDLALCARRLDNLDELRTELLERYPDI' A
#
# COMPACT_ATOMS: atom_id res chain seq x y z
N MET A 1 12.96 -12.54 12.30
CA MET A 1 12.20 -11.29 12.54
C MET A 1 11.51 -10.88 11.27
N THR A 2 10.22 -10.56 11.31
CA THR A 2 9.44 -10.07 10.15
C THR A 2 9.49 -8.54 10.08
N ARG A 3 9.57 -7.98 8.86
CA ARG A 3 9.65 -6.53 8.63
C ARG A 3 8.28 -5.88 8.85
N GLN A 4 8.27 -4.76 9.58
CA GLN A 4 7.03 -3.99 9.80
C GLN A 4 6.77 -2.93 8.74
N LYS A 5 7.79 -2.21 8.30
CA LYS A 5 7.68 -1.13 7.31
C LYS A 5 8.05 -1.65 5.93
N ILE A 6 7.17 -1.46 4.95
CA ILE A 6 7.34 -1.97 3.58
C ILE A 6 7.28 -0.83 2.57
N LEU A 7 8.34 -0.68 1.77
CA LEU A 7 8.35 0.23 0.62
C LEU A 7 7.92 -0.53 -0.64
N ILE A 8 6.91 -0.02 -1.34
CA ILE A 8 6.42 -0.59 -2.60
C ILE A 8 6.53 0.46 -3.69
N THR A 9 7.42 0.21 -4.65
CA THR A 9 7.56 1.00 -5.87
C THR A 9 6.64 0.46 -6.96
N GLY A 10 6.11 1.33 -7.82
CA GLY A 10 5.12 0.93 -8.84
C GLY A 10 3.77 0.55 -8.22
N ALA A 11 3.44 1.07 -7.04
CA ALA A 11 2.26 0.66 -6.28
C ALA A 11 0.91 1.02 -6.93
N SER A 12 0.88 1.94 -7.90
CA SER A 12 -0.36 2.48 -8.49
C SER A 12 -1.26 1.47 -9.23
N SER A 13 -0.78 0.28 -9.57
CA SER A 13 -1.60 -0.75 -10.26
C SER A 13 -0.92 -2.12 -10.25
N GLY A 14 -1.63 -3.12 -10.78
CA GLY A 14 -1.08 -4.46 -11.01
C GLY A 14 -0.55 -5.11 -9.73
N LEU A 15 0.62 -5.74 -9.83
CA LEU A 15 1.25 -6.44 -8.70
C LEU A 15 1.59 -5.49 -7.55
N GLY A 16 2.05 -4.27 -7.82
CA GLY A 16 2.38 -3.30 -6.77
C GLY A 16 1.17 -2.96 -5.89
N ALA A 17 0.02 -2.71 -6.52
CA ALA A 17 -1.24 -2.48 -5.80
C ALA A 17 -1.70 -3.73 -5.05
N GLY A 18 -1.59 -4.91 -5.68
CA GLY A 18 -1.89 -6.19 -5.03
C GLY A 18 -1.03 -6.45 -3.79
N MET A 19 0.27 -6.18 -3.87
CA MET A 19 1.21 -6.29 -2.75
C MET A 19 0.85 -5.31 -1.63
N ALA A 20 0.50 -4.06 -1.95
CA ALA A 20 0.08 -3.08 -0.97
C ALA A 20 -1.13 -3.60 -0.17
N ARG A 21 -2.17 -4.11 -0.84
CA ARG A 21 -3.32 -4.73 -0.17
C ARG A 21 -2.94 -5.92 0.70
N GLN A 22 -2.07 -6.80 0.23
CA GLN A 22 -1.65 -7.99 0.96
C GLN A 22 -0.80 -7.68 2.19
N PHE A 23 0.06 -6.66 2.14
CA PHE A 23 0.85 -6.24 3.30
C PHE A 23 0.03 -5.41 4.28
N ALA A 24 -0.87 -4.54 3.79
CA ALA A 24 -1.84 -3.84 4.61
C ALA A 24 -2.72 -4.80 5.43
N ALA A 25 -3.25 -5.86 4.80
CA ALA A 25 -4.02 -6.91 5.47
C ALA A 25 -3.24 -7.66 6.57
N LYS A 26 -1.91 -7.57 6.55
CA LYS A 26 -1.03 -8.15 7.58
C LYS A 26 -0.62 -7.14 8.65
N GLY A 27 -1.24 -5.95 8.67
CA GLY A 27 -0.99 -4.88 9.63
C GLY A 27 0.39 -4.26 9.46
N ARG A 28 0.89 -4.11 8.23
CA ARG A 28 2.20 -3.51 7.92
C ARG A 28 2.07 -2.06 7.51
N ASP A 29 2.96 -1.21 8.03
CA ASP A 29 3.06 0.20 7.62
C ASP A 29 3.63 0.28 6.20
N LEU A 30 2.99 1.06 5.32
CA LEU A 30 3.33 1.10 3.90
C LEU A 30 3.84 2.47 3.46
N ALA A 31 4.97 2.46 2.74
CA ALA A 31 5.41 3.57 1.91
C ALA A 31 5.14 3.22 0.43
N LEU A 32 4.29 3.97 -0.25
CA LEU A 32 3.90 3.73 -1.64
C LEU A 32 4.53 4.76 -2.58
N CYS A 33 5.10 4.31 -3.69
CA CYS A 33 5.70 5.18 -4.70
C CYS A 33 5.30 4.76 -6.10
N ALA A 34 4.89 5.72 -6.94
CA ALA A 34 4.53 5.55 -8.33
C ALA A 34 4.44 6.92 -9.04
N ARG A 35 4.35 6.92 -10.37
CA ARG A 35 4.30 8.14 -11.19
C ARG A 35 2.91 8.78 -11.29
N ARG A 36 1.85 8.00 -11.10
CA ARG A 36 0.45 8.46 -11.18
C ARG A 36 -0.07 8.68 -9.76
N LEU A 37 -0.24 9.94 -9.38
CA LEU A 37 -0.66 10.32 -8.03
C LEU A 37 -2.11 9.96 -7.76
N ASP A 38 -3.03 10.21 -8.70
CA ASP A 38 -4.45 9.89 -8.52
C ASP A 38 -4.68 8.42 -8.14
N ASN A 39 -4.04 7.50 -8.86
CA ASN A 39 -4.06 6.07 -8.54
C ASN A 39 -3.46 5.72 -7.16
N LEU A 40 -2.45 6.47 -6.71
CA LEU A 40 -1.86 6.28 -5.37
C LEU A 40 -2.80 6.79 -4.28
N ASP A 41 -3.47 7.92 -4.50
CA ASP A 41 -4.41 8.50 -3.54
C ASP A 41 -5.66 7.64 -3.42
N GLU A 42 -6.17 7.11 -4.53
CA GLU A 42 -7.23 6.09 -4.54
C GLU A 42 -6.80 4.86 -3.73
N LEU A 43 -5.61 4.31 -4.00
CA LEU A 43 -5.10 3.15 -3.28
C LEU A 43 -4.88 3.47 -1.80
N ARG A 44 -4.37 4.64 -1.44
CA ARG A 44 -4.18 5.06 -0.05
C ARG A 44 -5.52 5.13 0.67
N THR A 45 -6.52 5.77 0.07
CA THR A 45 -7.87 5.89 0.62
C THR A 45 -8.48 4.51 0.82
N GLU A 46 -8.39 3.66 -0.19
CA GLU A 46 -8.84 2.26 -0.16
C GLU A 46 -8.25 1.47 1.00
N LEU A 47 -6.96 1.67 1.27
CA LEU A 47 -6.23 0.96 2.32
C LEU A 47 -6.58 1.47 3.71
N LEU A 48 -6.67 2.80 3.90
CA LEU A 48 -7.00 3.39 5.20
C LEU A 48 -8.46 3.14 5.60
N GLU A 49 -9.39 3.06 4.65
CA GLU A 49 -10.78 2.67 4.92
C GLU A 49 -10.90 1.25 5.46
N ARG A 50 -10.06 0.33 4.98
CA ARG A 50 -10.07 -1.09 5.40
C ARG A 50 -9.18 -1.38 6.60
N TYR A 51 -8.08 -0.64 6.72
CA TYR A 51 -7.04 -0.83 7.72
C TYR A 51 -6.68 0.53 8.32
N PRO A 52 -7.45 1.04 9.28
CA PRO A 52 -7.26 2.41 9.82
C PRO A 52 -5.94 2.60 10.59
N ASP A 53 -5.30 1.51 11.02
CA ASP A 53 -4.17 1.51 11.94
C ASP A 53 -2.80 1.24 11.26
N ILE A 54 -2.71 1.27 9.92
CA ILE A 54 -1.46 1.06 9.15
C ILE A 54 -0.84 2.33 8.58
#